data_AF-A0AAW1HNJ5-F1
#
_entry.id   AF-A0AAW1HNJ5-F1
#
_cell.length_a   1.000
_cell.length_b   1.000
_cell.length_c   1.000
_cell.angle_alpha   90.00
_cell.angle_beta   90.00
_cell.angle_gamma   90.00
#
_symmetry.space_group_name_H-M   'P 1'
#
loop_
_entity.id
_entity.type
_entity.pdbx_description
1 polymer ?
#
loop_
_entity_poly.entity_id
_entity_poly.type
_entity_poly.pdbx_seq_one_letter_code
_entity_poly.pdbx_strand_id
1 'polypeptide(L)'
;MDMFDSCISLSPTPKTTAPSTTTTTTTATTTDDFMDATLNLPETQMKEGYKDGYKDGLTKGKQDAYEVGLKHGFECGEEVGFYRGLVDIWTAAIRIKPDLFSSRVRKSVEQLNELITEYPFVNPEDESKDALIDKMRLKFKAISATLGAKFEYRGYPKLDHAQDY
;
A
#
# COMPACT_ATOMS: atom_id res chain seq x y z
N MET A 1 -8.01 -3.44 18.92
CA MET A 1 -9.11 -2.91 18.07
C MET A 1 -8.47 -1.92 17.13
N ASP A 2 -8.20 -2.35 15.91
CA ASP A 2 -7.42 -1.60 14.93
C ASP A 2 -8.21 -0.42 14.37
N MET A 3 -7.57 0.75 14.38
CA MET A 3 -8.09 2.03 13.88
C MET A 3 -8.60 1.95 12.43
N PHE A 4 -8.15 0.94 11.68
CA PHE A 4 -8.45 0.73 10.26
C PHE A 4 -9.72 -0.09 9.97
N ASP A 5 -10.21 -0.90 10.92
CA ASP A 5 -11.47 -1.66 10.71
C ASP A 5 -12.72 -0.76 10.75
N SER A 6 -12.60 0.44 11.32
CA SER A 6 -13.72 1.38 11.48
C SER A 6 -14.18 2.04 10.17
N CYS A 7 -13.37 2.02 9.11
CA CYS A 7 -13.68 2.75 7.87
C CYS A 7 -14.45 1.91 6.82
N ILE A 8 -14.59 0.59 7.01
CA ILE A 8 -15.16 -0.33 6.00
C ILE A 8 -16.59 -0.79 6.37
N SER A 9 -17.19 -0.28 7.45
CA SER A 9 -18.52 -0.74 7.92
C SER A 9 -19.73 -0.15 7.16
N LEU A 10 -19.57 0.28 5.92
CA LEU A 10 -20.68 0.74 5.08
C LEU A 10 -20.96 -0.29 3.98
N SER A 11 -21.76 -1.31 4.31
CA SER A 11 -22.51 -2.05 3.30
C SER A 11 -23.96 -2.32 3.76
N PRO A 12 -24.93 -2.31 2.81
CA PRO A 12 -26.34 -2.48 3.12
C PRO A 12 -26.67 -3.97 3.33
N THR A 13 -27.47 -4.24 4.37
CA THR A 13 -27.98 -5.59 4.70
C THR A 13 -28.90 -6.12 3.60
N PRO A 14 -28.72 -7.35 3.09
CA PRO A 14 -29.73 -8.02 2.29
C PRO A 14 -30.86 -8.52 3.19
N LYS A 15 -32.11 -8.16 2.85
CA LYS A 15 -33.33 -8.63 3.52
C LYS A 15 -33.45 -10.16 3.43
N THR A 16 -33.49 -10.79 4.60
CA THR A 16 -33.91 -12.18 4.81
C THR A 16 -35.42 -12.31 4.59
N THR A 17 -35.84 -13.22 3.71
CA THR A 17 -37.19 -13.80 3.73
C THR A 17 -37.04 -15.29 4.05
N ALA A 18 -37.65 -15.72 5.15
CA ALA A 18 -37.66 -17.09 5.64
C ALA A 18 -38.63 -17.98 4.84
N PRO A 19 -38.40 -19.30 4.76
CA PRO A 19 -39.46 -20.27 4.53
C PRO A 19 -39.78 -21.05 5.81
N SER A 20 -41.07 -21.21 6.07
CA SER A 20 -41.67 -21.92 7.19
C SER A 20 -41.50 -23.44 7.06
N THR A 21 -41.20 -24.09 8.19
CA THR A 21 -41.23 -25.55 8.38
C THR A 21 -42.65 -26.10 8.24
N THR A 22 -42.84 -27.23 7.55
CA THR A 22 -43.90 -28.21 7.86
C THR A 22 -43.46 -29.62 7.46
N THR A 23 -43.47 -30.52 8.44
CA THR A 23 -43.22 -31.96 8.35
C THR A 23 -44.48 -32.69 7.87
N THR A 24 -44.41 -33.62 6.89
CA THR A 24 -45.29 -34.83 6.82
C THR A 24 -44.70 -35.91 5.87
N THR A 25 -44.69 -37.16 6.34
CA THR A 25 -44.34 -38.45 5.73
C THR A 25 -45.12 -38.83 4.46
N THR A 26 -44.51 -39.49 3.45
CA THR A 26 -44.99 -40.72 2.72
C THR A 26 -44.25 -40.95 1.37
N THR A 27 -43.89 -42.21 1.11
CA THR A 27 -42.88 -42.77 0.18
C THR A 27 -43.17 -42.70 -1.34
N ALA A 28 -43.54 -41.55 -1.88
CA ALA A 28 -43.63 -41.31 -3.34
C ALA A 28 -43.05 -39.94 -3.79
N THR A 29 -42.39 -39.22 -2.89
CA THR A 29 -41.89 -37.84 -3.06
C THR A 29 -40.38 -37.75 -3.30
N THR A 30 -39.62 -38.82 -3.08
CA THR A 30 -38.15 -38.81 -3.16
C THR A 30 -37.60 -38.56 -4.57
N THR A 31 -38.29 -39.01 -5.62
CA THR A 31 -37.86 -38.79 -7.01
C THR A 31 -38.15 -37.37 -7.51
N ASP A 32 -39.29 -36.79 -7.11
CA ASP A 32 -39.62 -35.41 -7.47
C ASP A 32 -38.72 -34.40 -6.74
N ASP A 33 -38.48 -34.59 -5.44
CA ASP A 33 -37.56 -33.75 -4.66
C ASP A 33 -36.12 -33.83 -5.21
N PHE A 34 -35.69 -35.00 -5.69
CA PHE A 34 -34.36 -35.18 -6.28
C PHE A 34 -34.22 -34.53 -7.66
N MET A 35 -35.25 -34.60 -8.50
CA MET A 35 -35.27 -33.95 -9.80
C MET A 35 -35.33 -32.43 -9.67
N ASP A 36 -36.14 -31.89 -8.74
CA ASP A 36 -36.21 -30.47 -8.44
C ASP A 36 -34.89 -29.95 -7.85
N ALA A 37 -34.25 -30.69 -6.95
CA ALA A 37 -32.91 -30.37 -6.45
C ALA A 37 -31.85 -30.36 -7.57
N THR A 38 -31.97 -31.26 -8.55
CA THR A 38 -31.03 -31.32 -9.69
C THR A 38 -31.23 -30.15 -10.66
N LEU A 39 -32.47 -29.72 -10.90
CA LEU A 39 -32.81 -28.55 -11.73
C LEU A 39 -32.34 -27.24 -11.09
N ASN A 40 -32.45 -27.13 -9.76
CA ASN A 40 -32.04 -25.96 -8.98
C ASN A 40 -30.54 -25.96 -8.60
N LEU A 41 -29.83 -27.06 -8.84
CA LEU A 41 -28.41 -27.23 -8.53
C LEU A 41 -27.52 -26.15 -9.18
N PRO A 42 -27.66 -25.81 -10.48
CA PRO A 42 -26.80 -24.80 -11.11
C PRO A 42 -26.97 -23.42 -10.47
N GLU A 43 -28.20 -23.03 -10.15
CA GLU A 43 -28.47 -21.74 -9.50
C GLU A 43 -27.90 -21.70 -8.08
N THR A 44 -28.01 -22.80 -7.34
CA THR A 44 -27.45 -22.93 -5.99
C THR A 44 -25.93 -22.87 -6.02
N GLN A 45 -25.28 -23.62 -6.92
CA GLN A 45 -23.83 -23.60 -7.10
C GLN A 45 -23.31 -22.24 -7.57
N MET A 46 -24.03 -21.53 -8.44
CA MET A 46 -23.66 -20.16 -8.83
C MET A 46 -23.73 -19.20 -7.65
N LYS A 47 -24.78 -19.28 -6.82
CA LYS A 47 -24.91 -18.45 -5.62
C LYS A 47 -23.81 -18.77 -4.59
N GLU A 48 -23.52 -20.04 -4.39
CA GLU A 48 -22.45 -20.49 -3.49
C GLU A 48 -21.08 -20.05 -3.99
N GLY A 49 -20.77 -20.28 -5.27
CA GLY A 49 -19.51 -19.85 -5.89
C GLY A 49 -19.31 -18.34 -5.86
N TYR A 50 -20.37 -17.54 -6.09
CA TYR A 50 -20.31 -16.09 -5.94
C TYR A 50 -20.03 -15.68 -4.49
N LYS A 51 -20.74 -16.27 -3.53
CA LYS A 51 -20.57 -15.97 -2.10
C LYS A 51 -19.18 -16.33 -1.62
N ASP A 52 -18.64 -17.46 -2.06
CA ASP A 52 -17.30 -17.92 -1.72
C ASP A 52 -16.23 -17.03 -2.34
N GLY A 53 -16.32 -16.79 -3.66
CA GLY A 53 -15.41 -15.91 -4.39
C GLY A 53 -15.41 -14.47 -3.86
N TYR A 54 -16.56 -13.94 -3.44
CA TYR A 54 -16.64 -12.60 -2.83
C TYR A 54 -15.92 -12.55 -1.47
N LYS A 55 -16.09 -13.56 -0.62
CA LYS A 55 -15.41 -13.64 0.68
C LYS A 55 -13.91 -13.81 0.54
N ASP A 56 -13.50 -14.70 -0.35
CA ASP A 56 -12.10 -14.95 -0.66
C ASP A 56 -11.43 -13.70 -1.25
N GLY A 57 -12.08 -13.06 -2.24
CA GLY A 57 -11.61 -11.82 -2.84
C GLY A 57 -11.49 -10.67 -1.84
N LEU A 58 -12.42 -10.53 -0.90
CA LEU A 58 -12.34 -9.50 0.14
C LEU A 58 -11.17 -9.76 1.10
N THR A 59 -10.96 -11.02 1.48
CA THR A 59 -9.89 -11.40 2.42
C THR A 59 -8.52 -11.25 1.77
N LYS A 60 -8.34 -11.79 0.56
CA LYS A 60 -7.09 -11.68 -0.20
C LYS A 60 -6.79 -10.24 -0.58
N GLY A 61 -7.79 -9.49 -1.08
CA GLY A 61 -7.62 -8.09 -1.43
C GLY A 61 -7.16 -7.23 -0.26
N LYS A 62 -7.66 -7.49 0.97
CA LYS A 62 -7.19 -6.79 2.18
C LYS A 62 -5.73 -7.12 2.50
N GLN A 63 -5.36 -8.40 2.42
CA GLN A 63 -3.99 -8.84 2.69
C GLN A 63 -3.01 -8.27 1.66
N ASP A 64 -3.32 -8.40 0.38
CA ASP A 64 -2.47 -7.92 -0.72
C ASP A 64 -2.28 -6.40 -0.64
N ALA A 65 -3.36 -5.65 -0.40
CA ALA A 65 -3.27 -4.19 -0.26
C ALA A 65 -2.41 -3.77 0.95
N TYR A 66 -2.51 -4.50 2.07
CA TYR A 66 -1.69 -4.24 3.25
C TYR A 66 -0.20 -4.49 2.97
N GLU A 67 0.14 -5.63 2.36
CA GLU A 67 1.53 -5.98 2.05
C GLU A 67 2.17 -5.01 1.05
N VAL A 68 1.45 -4.68 -0.02
CA VAL A 68 1.91 -3.73 -1.04
C VAL A 68 2.08 -2.34 -0.44
N GLY A 69 1.10 -1.87 0.34
CA GLY A 69 1.15 -0.57 0.99
C GLY A 69 2.32 -0.46 1.99
N LEU A 70 2.56 -1.50 2.78
CA LEU A 70 3.66 -1.53 3.75
C LEU A 70 5.03 -1.50 3.05
N LYS A 71 5.21 -2.34 2.02
CA LYS A 71 6.45 -2.39 1.24
C LYS A 71 6.74 -1.05 0.58
N HIS A 72 5.78 -0.51 -0.15
CA HIS A 72 5.95 0.76 -0.86
C HIS A 72 6.16 1.93 0.11
N GLY A 73 5.42 1.96 1.22
CA GLY A 73 5.60 2.95 2.26
C GLY A 73 7.00 2.94 2.87
N PHE A 74 7.56 1.75 3.11
CA PHE A 74 8.93 1.62 3.62
C PHE A 74 9.96 2.08 2.59
N GLU A 75 9.84 1.66 1.33
CA GLU A 75 10.75 2.05 0.25
C GLU A 75 10.82 3.58 0.07
N CYS A 76 9.67 4.26 0.06
CA CYS A 76 9.62 5.72 -0.02
C CYS A 76 10.13 6.38 1.27
N GLY A 77 9.72 5.87 2.43
CA GLY A 77 10.11 6.42 3.73
C GLY A 77 11.61 6.34 3.98
N GLU A 78 12.24 5.22 3.62
CA GLU A 78 13.69 5.03 3.69
C GLU A 78 14.42 6.05 2.83
N GLU A 79 13.96 6.26 1.59
CA GLU A 79 14.59 7.20 0.67
C GLU A 79 14.55 8.64 1.20
N VAL A 80 13.36 9.09 1.64
CA VAL A 80 13.21 10.45 2.19
C VAL A 80 14.00 10.59 3.50
N GLY A 81 14.02 9.56 4.34
CA GLY A 81 14.81 9.52 5.58
C GLY A 81 16.32 9.60 5.31
N PHE A 82 16.81 8.92 4.27
CA PHE A 82 18.21 9.01 3.85
C PHE A 82 18.59 10.44 3.46
N TYR A 83 17.77 11.12 2.65
CA TYR A 83 18.02 12.51 2.29
C TYR A 83 17.99 13.44 3.50
N ARG A 84 17.06 13.21 4.44
CA ARG A 84 16.99 13.99 5.68
C ARG A 84 18.26 13.87 6.50
N GLY A 85 18.78 12.65 6.70
CA GLY A 85 20.03 12.43 7.42
C GLY A 85 21.22 13.16 6.79
N LEU A 86 21.33 13.17 5.47
CA LEU A 86 22.38 13.92 4.77
C LEU A 86 22.23 15.43 4.91
N VAL A 87 21.02 15.95 4.81
CA VAL A 87 20.74 17.37 5.04
C VAL A 87 21.16 17.77 6.44
N ASP A 88 20.86 16.98 7.46
CA ASP A 88 21.25 17.27 8.84
C ASP A 88 22.79 17.28 8.99
N ILE A 89 23.49 16.30 8.40
CA ILE A 89 24.96 16.23 8.40
C ILE A 89 25.58 17.43 7.68
N TRP A 90 25.12 17.76 6.47
CA TRP A 90 25.64 18.88 5.69
C TRP A 90 25.35 20.21 6.37
N THR A 91 24.17 20.39 6.95
CA THR A 91 23.81 21.60 7.71
C THR A 91 24.71 21.77 8.93
N ALA A 92 24.97 20.68 9.67
CA ALA A 92 25.92 20.71 10.78
C ALA A 92 27.35 21.05 10.32
N ALA A 93 27.82 20.44 9.23
CA ALA A 93 29.15 20.69 8.67
C ALA A 93 29.32 22.15 8.20
N ILE A 94 28.31 22.71 7.53
CA ILE A 94 28.25 24.11 7.09
C ILE A 94 28.34 25.05 8.30
N ARG A 95 27.67 24.73 9.40
CA ARG A 95 27.72 25.53 10.64
C ARG A 95 29.09 25.51 11.30
N ILE A 96 29.79 24.38 11.30
CA ILE A 96 31.11 24.24 11.95
C ILE A 96 32.21 24.91 11.09
N LYS A 97 32.17 24.72 9.77
CA LYS A 97 33.18 25.28 8.85
C LYS A 97 32.51 25.91 7.62
N PRO A 98 32.01 27.15 7.73
CA PRO A 98 31.31 27.79 6.62
C PRO A 98 32.22 28.01 5.40
N ASP A 99 33.51 28.24 5.57
CA ASP A 99 34.41 28.59 4.46
C ASP A 99 34.69 27.43 3.49
N LEU A 100 34.43 26.18 3.92
CA LEU A 100 34.63 24.99 3.07
C LEU A 100 33.48 24.75 2.08
N PHE A 101 32.33 25.38 2.30
CA PHE A 101 31.16 25.17 1.46
C PHE A 101 30.86 26.43 0.65
N SER A 102 30.72 26.28 -0.67
CA SER A 102 30.32 27.40 -1.53
C SER A 102 28.87 27.83 -1.22
N SER A 103 28.54 29.09 -1.54
CA SER A 103 27.17 29.60 -1.44
C SER A 103 26.17 28.75 -2.25
N ARG A 104 26.63 28.19 -3.38
CA ARG A 104 25.85 27.28 -4.22
C ARG A 104 25.47 26.00 -3.46
N VAL A 105 26.41 25.38 -2.76
CA VAL A 105 26.13 24.15 -2.00
C VAL A 105 25.16 24.43 -0.86
N ARG A 106 25.38 25.51 -0.09
CA ARG A 106 24.47 25.90 1.00
C ARG A 106 23.03 26.04 0.51
N LYS A 107 22.84 26.79 -0.59
CA LYS A 107 21.52 27.00 -1.19
C LYS A 107 20.90 25.68 -1.69
N SER A 108 21.68 24.81 -2.32
CA SER A 108 21.16 23.50 -2.76
C SER A 108 20.73 22.62 -1.59
N VAL A 109 21.45 22.64 -0.46
CA VAL A 109 21.09 21.90 0.76
C VAL A 109 19.78 22.43 1.35
N GLU A 110 19.60 23.75 1.43
CA GLU A 110 18.35 24.38 1.86
C GLU A 110 17.17 23.96 0.96
N GLN A 111 17.35 24.01 -0.36
CA GLN A 111 16.32 23.58 -1.32
C GLN A 111 15.95 22.10 -1.18
N LEU A 112 16.93 21.23 -0.89
CA LEU A 112 16.63 19.83 -0.62
C LEU A 112 15.85 19.67 0.69
N ASN A 113 16.17 20.45 1.73
CA ASN A 113 15.43 20.46 2.98
C ASN A 113 13.98 20.93 2.82
N GLU A 114 13.75 21.95 1.99
CA GLU A 114 12.41 22.44 1.64
C GLU A 114 11.57 21.32 0.99
N LEU A 115 12.13 20.62 0.00
CA LEU A 115 11.44 19.49 -0.65
C LEU A 115 11.09 18.38 0.34
N ILE A 116 12.00 18.02 1.25
CA ILE A 116 11.75 17.00 2.29
C ILE A 116 10.64 17.45 3.23
N THR A 117 10.57 18.73 3.57
CA THR A 117 9.55 19.28 4.48
C THR A 117 8.18 19.37 3.80
N GLU A 118 8.14 19.60 2.49
CA GLU A 118 6.93 19.62 1.68
C GLU A 118 6.34 18.21 1.47
N TYR A 119 7.14 17.15 1.66
CA TYR A 119 6.71 15.78 1.38
C TYR A 119 5.50 15.36 2.24
N PRO A 120 4.36 14.98 1.61
CA PRO A 120 3.13 14.68 2.35
C PRO A 120 3.15 13.25 2.90
N PHE A 121 3.68 13.08 4.12
CA PHE A 121 3.68 11.80 4.82
C PHE A 121 2.29 11.33 5.26
N VAL A 122 1.35 12.25 5.46
CA VAL A 122 0.01 11.97 6.00
C VAL A 122 -0.97 11.50 4.91
N ASN A 123 -0.77 11.95 3.66
CA ASN A 123 -1.64 11.60 2.55
C ASN A 123 -0.92 10.62 1.59
N PRO A 124 -1.11 9.30 1.73
CA PRO A 124 -0.41 8.34 0.89
C PRO A 124 -0.82 8.38 -0.59
N GLU A 125 -2.03 8.86 -0.91
CA GLU A 125 -2.61 8.92 -2.25
C GLU A 125 -2.28 10.22 -3.01
N ASP A 126 -1.43 11.07 -2.45
CA ASP A 126 -1.05 12.32 -3.09
C ASP A 126 -0.14 12.06 -4.31
N GLU A 127 -0.67 12.29 -5.51
CA GLU A 127 0.04 12.14 -6.79
C GLU A 127 1.32 13.00 -6.89
N SER A 128 1.44 14.06 -6.08
CA SER A 128 2.63 14.92 -6.07
C SER A 128 3.85 14.28 -5.41
N LYS A 129 3.68 13.21 -4.62
CA LYS A 129 4.76 12.55 -3.86
C LYS A 129 5.89 12.04 -4.73
N ASP A 130 5.55 11.35 -5.81
CA ASP A 130 6.54 10.77 -6.72
C ASP A 130 7.35 11.88 -7.40
N ALA A 131 6.67 12.95 -7.82
CA ALA A 131 7.32 14.13 -8.38
C ALA A 131 8.25 14.83 -7.37
N LEU A 132 7.91 14.85 -6.08
CA LEU A 132 8.77 15.37 -5.02
C LEU A 132 10.01 14.48 -4.81
N ILE A 133 9.84 13.15 -4.77
CA ILE A 133 10.98 12.21 -4.66
C ILE A 133 11.94 12.38 -5.84
N ASP A 134 11.41 12.46 -7.07
CA ASP A 134 12.26 12.67 -8.24
C ASP A 134 12.99 14.01 -8.21
N LYS A 135 12.34 15.08 -7.74
CA LYS A 135 13.01 16.35 -7.47
C LYS A 135 14.13 16.17 -6.42
N MET A 136 13.89 15.44 -5.33
CA MET A 136 14.90 15.18 -4.30
C MET A 136 16.10 14.41 -4.87
N ARG A 137 15.86 13.33 -5.63
CA ARG A 137 16.90 12.54 -6.32
C ARG A 137 17.80 13.40 -7.19
N LEU A 138 17.20 14.28 -7.99
CA LEU A 138 17.93 15.21 -8.86
C LEU A 138 18.78 16.18 -8.04
N LYS A 139 18.25 16.75 -6.96
CA LYS A 139 18.99 17.70 -6.12
C LYS A 139 20.11 17.01 -5.35
N PHE A 140 19.84 15.84 -4.78
CA PHE A 140 20.85 15.01 -4.12
C PHE A 140 22.01 14.71 -5.07
N LYS A 141 21.74 14.26 -6.31
CA LYS A 141 22.79 13.99 -7.30
C LYS A 141 23.62 15.24 -7.63
N ALA A 142 22.97 16.39 -7.74
CA ALA A 142 23.64 17.67 -7.99
C ALA A 142 24.54 18.10 -6.81
N ILE A 143 24.08 17.91 -5.56
CA ILE A 143 24.86 18.21 -4.35
C ILE A 143 26.06 17.27 -4.25
N SER A 144 25.85 15.95 -4.42
CA SER A 144 26.91 14.95 -4.38
C SER A 144 28.00 15.22 -5.41
N ALA A 145 27.62 15.60 -6.64
CA ALA A 145 28.56 15.99 -7.69
C ALA A 145 29.35 17.27 -7.31
N THR A 146 28.70 18.24 -6.66
CA THR A 146 29.34 19.49 -6.26
C THR A 146 30.29 19.31 -5.08
N LEU A 147 29.96 18.40 -4.16
CA LEU A 147 30.78 18.07 -2.99
C LEU A 147 31.95 17.13 -3.34
N GLY A 148 31.93 16.48 -4.50
CA GLY A 148 32.95 15.49 -4.89
C GLY A 148 32.96 14.24 -3.99
N ALA A 149 31.93 14.04 -3.19
CA ALA A 149 31.80 12.91 -2.28
C ALA A 149 30.89 11.85 -2.89
N LYS A 150 31.32 10.58 -2.81
CA LYS A 150 30.56 9.44 -3.34
C LYS A 150 29.48 9.03 -2.35
N PHE A 151 28.37 9.75 -2.35
CA PHE A 151 27.15 9.33 -1.67
C PHE A 151 26.35 8.43 -2.62
N GLU A 152 26.04 7.22 -2.17
CA GLU A 152 25.25 6.25 -2.93
C GLU A 152 24.02 5.88 -2.10
N TYR A 153 22.83 6.20 -2.62
CA TYR A 153 21.60 5.60 -2.13
C TYR A 153 21.46 4.23 -2.79
N ARG A 154 21.66 3.15 -2.02
CA ARG A 154 21.55 1.78 -2.52
C ARG A 154 20.10 1.29 -2.61
N GLY A 155 19.18 2.02 -1.98
CA GLY A 155 17.78 1.64 -1.87
C GLY A 155 17.58 0.42 -0.97
N TYR A 156 16.31 0.19 -0.63
CA TYR A 156 15.90 -1.09 -0.09
C TYR A 156 16.36 -2.19 -1.05
N PRO A 157 17.08 -3.23 -0.58
CA PRO A 157 17.37 -4.37 -1.43
C PRO A 157 16.03 -4.88 -1.94
N LYS A 158 15.79 -4.72 -3.24
CA LYS A 158 14.70 -5.44 -3.90
C LYS A 158 14.99 -6.89 -3.56
N LEU A 159 14.17 -7.48 -2.70
CA LEU A 159 14.11 -8.93 -2.59
C LEU A 159 13.79 -9.34 -4.02
N ASP A 160 14.84 -9.73 -4.74
CA ASP A 160 14.72 -10.33 -6.06
C ASP A 160 13.64 -11.37 -5.86
N HIS A 161 12.58 -11.28 -6.68
CA HIS A 161 11.44 -12.17 -6.56
C HIS A 161 12.03 -13.55 -6.46
N ALA A 162 11.93 -14.16 -5.28
CA ALA A 162 12.36 -15.53 -5.09
C ALA A 162 11.55 -16.30 -6.13
N GLN A 163 12.23 -16.65 -7.22
CA GLN A 163 11.86 -17.71 -8.12
C GLN A 163 11.77 -18.92 -7.21
N ASP A 164 10.59 -19.18 -6.68
CA ASP A 164 10.14 -20.42 -6.08
C ASP A 164 8.64 -20.27 -5.77
N TYR A 165 7.83 -20.37 -6.83
CA TYR A 165 6.50 -20.97 -6.76
C TYR A 165 6.17 -21.65 -8.09
#